data_AF-A0A832V5N3-F1
#
_entry.id   AF-A0A832V5N3-F1
#
_cell.length_a   1.000
_cell.length_b   1.000
_cell.length_c   1.000
_cell.angle_alpha   90.00
_cell.angle_beta   90.00
_cell.angle_gamma   90.00
#
_symmetry.space_group_name_H-M   'P 1'
#
loop_
_entity.id
_entity.type
_entity.pdbx_description
1 polymer ?
#
loop_
_entity_poly.entity_id
_entity_poly.type
_entity_poly.pdbx_seq_one_letter_code
_entity_poly.pdbx_strand_id
1 'polypeptide(L)'
;MGIFDFIKPKKKKSVKKASSKGKTRKPTGQKRLQTKATQNSLQTRQIPKKRANIVVIDPKIEAKTEIEDPLISISRQLTKIQDALEKSHTTIQTGMQSLRDDHHTIIERQVTPDNVAEAFENHKRELETEKTNIETELDILEIDQKILDSLKEKKLRSITVSEELNLSRQYTASRLSHLIDSGFVKRTKRGRSVYYSLITS
;
A
#
# COMPACT_ATOMS: atom_id res chain seq x y z
N MET A 1 39.70 37.60 -19.92
CA MET A 1 39.47 36.30 -20.58
C MET A 1 38.76 35.42 -19.56
N GLY A 2 37.45 35.21 -19.58
CA GLY A 2 36.55 35.03 -20.73
C GLY A 2 36.25 33.54 -20.86
N ILE A 3 35.40 33.01 -19.98
CA ILE A 3 34.80 31.67 -20.10
C ILE A 3 33.28 31.78 -19.88
N PHE A 4 32.71 32.80 -20.49
CA PHE A 4 31.35 32.71 -21.01
C PHE A 4 31.52 32.36 -22.47
N ASP A 5 31.08 31.15 -22.85
CA ASP A 5 30.47 30.81 -24.13
C ASP A 5 30.49 29.30 -24.30
N PHE A 6 29.35 28.64 -24.05
CA PHE A 6 28.79 27.65 -24.97
C PHE A 6 27.39 27.26 -24.49
N ILE A 7 26.44 28.16 -24.75
CA ILE A 7 25.03 27.84 -24.78
C ILE A 7 24.77 26.99 -26.04
N LYS A 8 24.18 25.80 -25.89
CA LYS A 8 23.19 25.33 -26.86
C LYS A 8 22.02 24.67 -26.14
N PRO A 9 20.80 25.25 -26.14
CA PRO A 9 19.61 24.52 -25.74
C PRO A 9 19.40 23.39 -26.76
N LYS A 10 19.31 22.15 -26.29
CA LYS A 10 18.93 21.03 -27.15
C LYS A 10 17.54 21.31 -27.72
N LYS A 11 17.47 21.46 -29.04
CA LYS A 11 16.23 21.59 -29.81
C LYS A 11 15.23 20.52 -29.36
N LYS A 12 14.03 20.94 -28.92
CA LYS A 12 12.88 20.05 -28.78
C LYS A 12 12.64 19.36 -30.11
N LYS A 13 12.90 18.05 -30.20
CA LYS A 13 12.45 17.26 -31.34
C LYS A 13 10.93 17.17 -31.25
N SER A 14 10.25 17.81 -32.18
CA SER A 14 8.83 17.61 -32.46
C SER A 14 8.62 16.15 -32.85
N VAL A 15 8.06 15.35 -31.96
CA VAL A 15 7.64 14.00 -32.28
C VAL A 15 6.44 14.10 -33.21
N LYS A 16 6.62 13.68 -34.46
CA LYS A 16 5.54 13.51 -35.43
C LYS A 16 4.49 12.56 -34.84
N LYS A 17 3.23 13.00 -34.75
CA LYS A 17 2.08 12.12 -34.50
C LYS A 17 1.99 11.11 -35.64
N ALA A 18 2.38 9.86 -35.38
CA ALA A 18 2.07 8.74 -36.25
C ALA A 18 0.62 8.33 -35.98
N SER A 19 -0.27 8.59 -36.93
CA SER A 19 -1.61 8.01 -36.97
C SER A 19 -1.51 6.56 -37.42
N SER A 20 -1.36 5.62 -36.49
CA SER A 20 -1.62 4.21 -36.78
C SER A 20 -3.09 3.90 -36.43
N LYS A 21 -3.90 3.73 -37.48
CA LYS A 21 -5.20 3.03 -37.38
C LYS A 21 -4.92 1.56 -37.06
N GLY A 22 -4.72 1.26 -35.78
CA GLY A 22 -4.63 -0.09 -35.23
C GLY A 22 -5.94 -0.43 -34.53
N LYS A 23 -6.61 -1.48 -35.03
CA LYS A 23 -7.92 -1.97 -34.56
C LYS A 23 -7.96 -2.14 -33.04
N THR A 24 -8.88 -1.47 -32.38
CA THR A 24 -9.25 -1.72 -30.98
C THR A 24 -9.85 -3.12 -30.86
N ARG A 25 -9.09 -4.08 -30.32
CA ARG A 25 -9.64 -5.36 -29.86
C ARG A 25 -10.43 -5.10 -28.58
N LYS A 26 -11.72 -5.48 -28.62
CA LYS A 26 -12.64 -5.44 -27.47
C LYS A 26 -12.04 -6.22 -26.29
N PRO A 27 -12.29 -5.80 -25.03
CA PRO A 27 -11.88 -6.58 -23.87
C PRO A 27 -12.57 -7.94 -23.91
N THR A 28 -11.77 -9.00 -23.92
CA THR A 28 -12.22 -10.37 -23.71
C THR A 28 -12.89 -10.47 -22.34
N GLY A 29 -14.15 -10.87 -22.36
CA GLY A 29 -15.05 -10.87 -21.22
C GLY A 29 -14.52 -11.68 -20.04
N GLN A 30 -14.85 -11.16 -18.86
CA GLN A 30 -14.74 -11.83 -17.57
C GLN A 30 -15.31 -13.25 -17.65
N LYS A 31 -14.50 -14.25 -17.28
CA LYS A 31 -14.97 -15.60 -16.98
C LYS A 31 -15.82 -15.53 -15.71
N ARG A 32 -17.11 -15.31 -15.88
CA ARG A 32 -18.13 -15.52 -14.86
C ARG A 32 -18.24 -17.03 -14.65
N LEU A 33 -17.84 -17.52 -13.48
CA LEU A 33 -18.12 -18.89 -13.04
C LEU A 33 -19.64 -19.06 -13.02
N GLN A 34 -20.18 -19.73 -14.05
CA GLN A 34 -21.59 -20.09 -14.11
C GLN A 34 -21.80 -21.30 -13.20
N THR A 35 -22.60 -21.10 -12.15
CA THR A 35 -23.21 -22.17 -11.39
C THR A 35 -24.12 -22.97 -12.34
N LYS A 36 -23.88 -24.27 -12.45
CA LYS A 36 -24.78 -25.18 -13.16
C LYS A 36 -26.07 -25.32 -12.35
N ALA A 37 -27.09 -24.56 -12.70
CA ALA A 37 -28.46 -24.90 -12.40
C ALA A 37 -28.90 -25.99 -13.39
N THR A 38 -29.04 -27.23 -12.91
CA THR A 38 -29.58 -28.33 -13.72
C THR A 38 -31.09 -28.12 -13.85
N GLN A 39 -31.51 -27.58 -14.99
CA GLN A 39 -32.90 -27.61 -15.44
C GLN A 39 -33.22 -29.04 -15.91
N ASN A 40 -34.03 -29.77 -15.16
CA ASN A 40 -34.60 -31.03 -15.65
C ASN A 40 -35.78 -30.69 -16.58
N SER A 41 -35.48 -30.51 -17.86
CA SER A 41 -36.48 -30.49 -18.93
C SER A 41 -36.96 -31.92 -19.22
N LEU A 42 -38.27 -32.13 -19.12
CA LEU A 42 -38.99 -33.32 -19.57
C LEU A 42 -38.62 -33.66 -21.02
N GLN A 43 -37.83 -34.73 -21.20
CA GLN A 43 -37.70 -35.41 -22.49
C GLN A 43 -38.54 -36.69 -22.47
N THR A 44 -39.63 -36.63 -23.22
CA THR A 44 -40.46 -37.76 -23.64
C THR A 44 -39.60 -38.77 -24.39
N ARG A 45 -39.29 -39.91 -23.75
CA ARG A 45 -38.69 -41.06 -24.42
C ARG A 45 -39.78 -41.83 -25.17
N GLN A 46 -39.66 -41.88 -26.50
CA GLN A 46 -40.44 -42.78 -27.35
C GLN A 46 -40.13 -44.23 -26.99
N ILE A 47 -41.19 -45.02 -26.80
CA ILE A 47 -41.13 -46.44 -26.44
C ILE A 47 -41.07 -47.28 -27.73
N PRO A 48 -40.13 -48.22 -27.90
CA PRO A 48 -40.18 -49.17 -29.01
C PRO A 48 -41.28 -50.23 -28.73
N LYS A 49 -42.24 -50.35 -29.65
CA LYS A 49 -43.29 -51.39 -29.61
C LYS A 49 -42.66 -52.78 -29.82
N LYS A 50 -42.41 -53.51 -28.74
CA LYS A 50 -42.16 -54.97 -28.80
C LYS A 50 -43.48 -55.72 -28.70
N ARG A 51 -43.67 -56.67 -29.63
CA ARG A 51 -44.86 -57.53 -29.75
C ARG A 51 -45.04 -58.38 -28.48
N ALA A 52 -46.29 -58.54 -28.07
CA ALA A 52 -46.69 -59.34 -26.92
C ALA A 52 -46.38 -60.83 -27.18
N ASN A 53 -45.56 -61.43 -26.31
CA ASN A 53 -45.61 -62.86 -26.06
C ASN A 53 -46.43 -63.05 -24.78
N ILE A 54 -47.60 -63.64 -24.94
CA ILE A 54 -48.47 -64.09 -23.86
C ILE A 54 -47.75 -65.23 -23.16
N VAL A 55 -47.33 -65.02 -21.92
CA VAL A 55 -46.95 -66.10 -21.00
C VAL A 55 -47.83 -65.98 -19.78
N VAL A 56 -48.74 -66.95 -19.73
CA VAL A 56 -49.49 -67.55 -18.62
C VAL A 56 -49.26 -66.95 -17.23
N ILE A 57 -50.39 -66.63 -16.60
CA ILE A 57 -50.56 -66.18 -15.21
C ILE A 57 -50.13 -67.27 -14.24
N ASP A 58 -49.21 -66.95 -13.33
CA ASP A 58 -49.12 -67.61 -12.01
C ASP A 58 -49.52 -66.60 -10.93
N PRO A 59 -50.44 -66.96 -10.01
CA PRO A 59 -50.90 -66.03 -8.99
C PRO A 59 -49.96 -66.04 -7.76
N LYS A 60 -50.00 -64.93 -7.02
CA LYS A 60 -49.56 -64.78 -5.62
C LYS A 60 -48.11 -64.32 -5.41
N ILE A 61 -47.88 -63.02 -5.57
CA ILE A 61 -46.79 -62.31 -4.86
C ILE A 61 -47.43 -61.64 -3.63
N GLU A 62 -47.43 -62.37 -2.52
CA GLU A 62 -47.67 -61.79 -1.20
C GLU A 62 -46.49 -60.86 -0.87
N ALA A 63 -46.70 -59.55 -0.96
CA ALA A 63 -45.79 -58.58 -0.37
C ALA A 63 -45.89 -58.71 1.17
N LYS A 64 -45.04 -59.56 1.75
CA LYS A 64 -44.77 -59.54 3.18
C LYS A 64 -44.08 -58.21 3.47
N THR A 65 -44.84 -57.23 3.93
CA THR A 65 -44.27 -56.12 4.71
C THR A 65 -43.74 -56.77 5.98
N GLU A 66 -42.44 -57.04 6.04
CA GLU A 66 -41.76 -57.35 7.29
C GLU A 66 -41.98 -56.14 8.20
N ILE A 67 -42.86 -56.29 9.17
CA ILE A 67 -43.01 -55.34 10.27
C ILE A 67 -41.73 -55.50 11.07
N GLU A 68 -40.71 -54.70 10.73
CA GLU A 68 -39.47 -54.64 11.50
C GLU A 68 -39.84 -54.25 12.94
N ASP A 69 -39.31 -54.98 13.92
CA ASP A 69 -39.56 -54.69 15.32
C ASP A 69 -39.23 -53.21 15.58
N PRO A 70 -40.14 -52.42 16.16
CA PRO A 70 -39.90 -51.01 16.43
C PRO A 70 -38.59 -50.78 17.19
N LEU A 71 -38.17 -51.70 18.07
CA LEU A 71 -36.89 -51.61 18.77
C LEU A 71 -35.69 -51.79 17.83
N ILE A 72 -35.78 -52.68 16.84
CA ILE A 72 -34.72 -52.89 15.84
C ILE A 72 -34.62 -51.68 14.92
N SER A 73 -35.75 -51.12 14.50
CA SER A 73 -35.80 -49.90 13.69
C SER A 73 -35.22 -48.70 14.42
N ILE A 74 -35.60 -48.48 15.69
CA ILE A 74 -35.03 -47.43 16.55
C ILE A 74 -33.52 -47.64 16.73
N SER A 75 -33.09 -48.86 17.01
CA SER A 75 -31.66 -49.18 17.16
C SER A 75 -30.87 -48.84 15.89
N ARG A 76 -31.38 -49.21 14.71
CA ARG A 76 -30.77 -48.89 13.41
C ARG A 76 -30.71 -47.38 13.16
N GLN A 77 -31.73 -46.63 13.59
CA GLN A 77 -31.73 -45.16 13.50
C GLN A 77 -30.69 -44.55 14.44
N LEU A 78 -30.57 -45.03 15.67
CA LEU A 78 -29.57 -44.57 16.63
C LEU A 78 -28.14 -44.84 16.13
N THR A 79 -27.88 -46.01 15.54
CA THR A 79 -26.57 -46.31 14.93
C THR A 79 -26.24 -45.34 13.80
N LYS A 80 -27.20 -45.04 12.92
CA LYS A 80 -27.00 -44.06 11.83
C LYS A 80 -26.72 -42.65 12.37
N ILE A 81 -27.37 -42.25 13.46
CA ILE A 81 -27.13 -40.95 14.11
C ILE A 81 -25.73 -40.91 14.71
N GLN A 82 -25.31 -41.99 15.36
CA GLN A 82 -23.96 -42.10 15.93
C GLN A 82 -22.88 -42.02 14.84
N ASP A 83 -23.03 -42.76 13.75
CA ASP A 83 -22.11 -42.70 12.60
C ASP A 83 -22.03 -41.30 11.98
N ALA A 84 -23.17 -40.61 11.88
CA ALA A 84 -23.23 -39.24 11.36
C ALA A 84 -22.55 -38.25 12.30
N LEU A 85 -22.70 -38.44 13.62
CA LEU A 85 -22.07 -37.60 14.63
C LEU A 85 -20.55 -37.76 14.62
N GLU A 86 -20.03 -38.99 14.52
CA GLU A 86 -18.60 -39.27 14.42
C GLU A 86 -17.98 -38.66 13.15
N LYS A 87 -18.66 -38.78 12.00
CA LYS A 87 -18.25 -38.14 10.74
C LYS A 87 -18.26 -36.61 10.84
N SER A 88 -19.28 -36.04 11.47
CA SER A 88 -19.33 -34.59 11.68
C SER A 88 -18.19 -34.13 12.59
N HIS A 89 -17.91 -34.88 13.67
CA HIS A 89 -16.86 -34.53 14.61
C HIS A 89 -15.47 -34.53 13.97
N THR A 90 -15.16 -35.60 13.23
CA THR A 90 -13.90 -35.71 12.48
C THR A 90 -13.77 -34.61 11.43
N THR A 91 -14.84 -34.32 10.68
CA THR A 91 -14.85 -33.24 9.69
C THR A 91 -14.58 -31.87 10.33
N ILE A 92 -15.20 -31.58 11.48
CA ILE A 92 -14.99 -30.34 12.23
C ILE A 92 -13.53 -30.26 12.73
N GLN A 93 -13.00 -31.34 13.30
CA GLN A 93 -11.61 -31.38 13.77
C GLN A 93 -10.62 -31.13 12.63
N THR A 94 -10.79 -31.80 11.49
CA THR A 94 -9.94 -31.60 10.31
C THR A 94 -10.08 -30.18 9.78
N GLY A 95 -11.31 -29.66 9.69
CA GLY A 95 -11.55 -28.28 9.26
C GLY A 95 -10.89 -27.24 10.16
N MET A 96 -10.94 -27.43 11.48
CA MET A 96 -10.26 -26.59 12.46
C MET A 96 -8.74 -26.67 12.33
N GLN A 97 -8.19 -27.86 12.03
CA GLN A 97 -6.76 -28.01 11.79
C GLN A 97 -6.33 -27.29 10.51
N SER A 98 -7.05 -27.47 9.40
CA SER A 98 -6.77 -26.77 8.15
C SER A 98 -6.88 -25.26 8.31
N LEU A 99 -7.86 -24.75 9.07
CA LEU A 99 -7.97 -23.32 9.34
C LEU A 99 -6.77 -22.78 10.14
N ARG A 100 -6.29 -23.53 11.13
CA ARG A 100 -5.08 -23.16 11.88
C ARG A 100 -3.86 -23.11 10.97
N ASP A 101 -3.68 -24.11 10.12
CA ASP A 101 -2.55 -24.19 9.19
C ASP A 101 -2.61 -23.05 8.17
N ASP A 102 -3.80 -22.78 7.60
CA ASP A 102 -4.02 -21.64 6.70
C ASP A 102 -3.72 -20.30 7.39
N HIS A 103 -4.19 -20.11 8.63
CA HIS A 103 -3.88 -18.91 9.41
C HIS A 103 -2.37 -18.74 9.64
N HIS A 104 -1.66 -19.82 9.99
CA HIS A 104 -0.20 -19.78 10.14
C HIS A 104 0.49 -19.38 8.83
N THR A 105 0.13 -19.98 7.71
CA THR A 105 0.72 -19.63 6.40
C THR A 105 0.40 -18.20 5.97
N ILE A 106 -0.77 -17.66 6.31
CA ILE A 106 -1.14 -16.27 6.04
C ILE A 106 -0.25 -15.32 6.85
N ILE A 107 -0.03 -15.61 8.15
CA ILE A 107 0.83 -14.80 9.00
C ILE A 107 2.27 -14.80 8.47
N GLU A 108 2.81 -15.97 8.12
CA GLU A 108 4.17 -16.08 7.55
C GLU A 108 4.31 -15.36 6.21
N ARG A 109 3.27 -15.38 5.36
CA ARG A 109 3.28 -14.67 4.07
C ARG A 109 3.11 -13.16 4.21
N GLN A 110 2.39 -12.69 5.23
CA GLN A 110 2.16 -11.27 5.48
C GLN A 110 3.31 -10.63 6.25
N VAL A 111 3.96 -11.38 7.14
CA VAL A 111 5.12 -10.94 7.91
C VAL A 111 6.37 -11.55 7.29
N THR A 112 6.86 -10.97 6.20
CA THR A 112 8.27 -11.19 5.85
C THR A 112 9.12 -10.34 6.79
N PRO A 113 9.91 -10.94 7.70
CA PRO A 113 10.71 -10.19 8.67
C PRO A 113 11.67 -9.23 7.97
N ASP A 114 12.12 -9.58 6.76
CA ASP A 114 13.03 -8.77 5.95
C ASP A 114 12.39 -7.44 5.52
N ASN A 115 11.12 -7.42 5.13
CA ASN A 115 10.44 -6.19 4.73
C ASN A 115 10.17 -5.26 5.92
N VAL A 116 9.90 -5.84 7.09
CA VAL A 116 9.64 -5.09 8.32
C VAL A 116 10.94 -4.52 8.87
N ALA A 117 12.01 -5.33 8.94
CA ALA A 117 13.33 -4.89 9.38
C ALA A 117 13.91 -3.82 8.44
N GLU A 118 13.79 -4.00 7.12
CA GLU A 118 14.22 -3.01 6.15
C GLU A 118 13.42 -1.71 6.27
N ALA A 119 12.09 -1.79 6.49
CA ALA A 119 11.26 -0.60 6.73
C ALA A 119 11.69 0.15 8.00
N PHE A 120 11.99 -0.56 9.09
CA PHE A 120 12.49 0.06 10.32
C PHE A 120 13.86 0.71 10.13
N GLU A 121 14.79 0.05 9.44
CA GLU A 121 16.12 0.61 9.16
C GLU A 121 16.05 1.82 8.21
N ASN A 122 15.16 1.80 7.23
CA ASN A 122 14.92 2.96 6.35
C ASN A 122 14.33 4.12 7.16
N HIS A 123 13.30 3.87 7.98
CA HIS A 123 12.70 4.90 8.83
C HIS A 123 13.70 5.46 9.86
N LYS A 124 14.55 4.62 10.43
CA LYS A 124 15.64 5.05 11.32
C LYS A 124 16.62 5.98 10.58
N ARG A 125 17.04 5.61 9.36
CA ARG A 125 17.90 6.45 8.53
C ARG A 125 17.25 7.78 8.18
N GLU A 126 15.97 7.79 7.85
CA GLU A 126 15.20 9.02 7.60
C GLU A 126 15.21 9.93 8.83
N LEU A 127 14.91 9.39 10.02
CA LEU A 127 14.94 10.15 11.27
C LEU A 127 16.34 10.68 11.61
N GLU A 128 17.39 9.89 11.36
CA GLU A 128 18.77 10.34 11.55
C GLU A 128 19.11 11.50 10.62
N THR A 129 18.68 11.46 9.35
CA THR A 129 18.89 12.57 8.40
C THR A 129 18.05 13.80 8.75
N GLU A 130 16.83 13.63 9.25
CA GLU A 130 16.00 14.75 9.69
C GLU A 130 16.61 15.41 10.94
N LYS A 131 17.10 14.60 11.88
CA LYS A 131 17.80 15.10 13.06
C LYS A 131 19.02 15.95 12.70
N THR A 132 19.89 15.48 11.80
CA THR A 132 21.07 16.26 11.40
C THR A 132 20.70 17.55 10.69
N ASN A 133 19.66 17.54 9.85
CA ASN A 133 19.15 18.75 9.20
C ASN A 133 18.66 19.77 10.26
N ILE A 134 17.87 19.33 11.24
CA ILE A 134 17.38 20.18 12.32
C ILE A 134 18.54 20.76 13.15
N GLU A 135 19.53 19.93 13.50
CA GLU A 135 20.72 20.39 14.24
C GLU A 135 21.46 21.49 13.47
N THR A 136 21.67 21.32 12.16
CA THR A 136 22.30 22.37 11.33
C THR A 136 21.46 23.64 11.22
N GLU A 137 20.13 23.51 11.17
CA GLU A 137 19.23 24.67 11.13
C GLU A 137 19.26 25.43 12.46
N LEU A 138 19.29 24.72 13.59
CA LEU A 138 19.44 25.32 14.92
C LEU A 138 20.75 26.08 15.07
N ASP A 139 21.88 25.52 14.62
CA ASP A 139 23.17 26.20 14.63
C ASP A 139 23.13 27.51 13.82
N ILE A 140 22.48 27.46 12.65
CA ILE A 140 22.30 28.63 11.79
C ILE A 140 21.44 29.70 12.49
N LEU A 141 20.34 29.29 13.12
CA LEU A 141 19.45 30.20 13.84
C LEU A 141 20.12 30.81 15.08
N GLU A 142 20.98 30.05 15.77
CA GLU A 142 21.77 30.58 16.88
C GLU A 142 22.73 31.70 16.40
N ILE A 143 23.36 31.49 15.24
CA ILE A 143 24.21 32.51 14.62
C ILE A 143 23.41 33.74 14.23
N ASP A 144 22.24 33.55 13.61
CA ASP A 144 21.35 34.65 13.27
C ASP A 144 20.93 35.44 14.50
N GLN A 145 20.59 34.76 15.60
CA GLN A 145 20.25 35.40 16.86
C GLN A 145 21.40 36.25 17.39
N LYS A 146 22.64 35.73 17.37
CA LYS A 146 23.84 36.49 17.76
C LYS A 146 24.06 37.73 16.87
N ILE A 147 23.81 37.61 15.56
CA ILE A 147 23.86 38.76 14.64
C ILE A 147 22.80 39.79 15.03
N LEU A 148 21.56 39.37 15.28
CA LEU A 148 20.49 40.30 15.69
C LEU A 148 20.81 40.99 17.02
N ASP A 149 21.39 40.26 17.99
CA ASP A 149 21.81 40.81 19.27
C ASP A 149 22.91 41.87 19.12
N SER A 150 23.90 41.66 18.24
CA SER A 150 24.92 42.68 17.92
C SER A 150 24.33 43.95 17.30
N LEU A 151 23.19 43.83 16.60
CA LEU A 151 22.52 44.94 15.90
C LEU A 151 21.47 45.68 16.74
N LYS A 152 21.18 45.25 17.97
CA LYS A 152 20.12 45.83 18.82
C LYS A 152 20.25 47.33 19.04
N GLU A 153 21.45 47.80 19.38
CA GLU A 153 21.66 49.20 19.78
C GLU A 153 22.47 50.00 18.78
N LYS A 154 23.04 49.35 17.75
CA LYS A 154 24.07 49.95 16.90
C LYS A 154 23.89 49.57 15.43
N LYS A 155 24.28 50.49 14.55
CA LYS A 155 24.39 50.24 13.11
C LYS A 155 25.79 49.74 12.80
N LEU A 156 25.93 48.45 12.47
CA LEU A 156 27.22 47.82 12.24
C LEU A 156 27.46 47.54 10.74
N ARG A 157 28.72 47.48 10.34
CA ARG A 157 29.10 46.94 9.03
C ARG A 157 29.23 45.43 9.13
N SER A 158 29.05 44.73 8.01
CA SER A 158 29.24 43.27 7.94
C SER A 158 30.63 42.82 8.42
N ILE A 159 31.67 43.63 8.19
CA ILE A 159 33.04 43.34 8.64
C ILE A 159 33.12 43.32 10.18
N THR A 160 32.58 44.34 10.84
CA THR A 160 32.52 44.42 12.31
C THR A 160 31.76 43.23 12.90
N VAL A 161 30.60 42.87 12.33
CA VAL A 161 29.82 41.72 12.80
C VAL A 161 30.60 40.41 12.64
N SER A 162 31.33 40.24 11.53
CA SER A 162 32.16 39.04 11.32
C SER A 162 33.32 38.93 12.30
N GLU A 163 33.91 40.07 12.68
CA GLU A 163 35.01 40.13 13.63
C GLU A 163 34.53 39.89 15.07
N GLU A 164 33.39 40.47 15.45
CA GLU A 164 32.78 40.25 16.78
C GLU A 164 32.37 38.79 17.00
N LEU A 165 31.85 38.13 15.97
CA LEU A 165 31.34 36.75 16.05
C LEU A 165 32.37 35.68 15.66
N ASN A 166 33.60 36.06 15.28
CA ASN A 166 34.63 35.16 14.76
C ASN A 166 34.14 34.28 13.58
N LEU A 167 33.34 34.87 12.69
CA LEU A 167 32.78 34.20 11.51
C LEU A 167 33.48 34.65 10.22
N SER A 168 33.41 33.84 9.18
CA SER A 168 33.93 34.25 7.87
C SER A 168 33.09 35.39 7.30
N ARG A 169 33.75 36.39 6.70
CA ARG A 169 33.08 37.56 6.10
C ARG A 169 32.02 37.19 5.07
N GLN A 170 32.28 36.16 4.27
CA GLN A 170 31.34 35.66 3.28
C GLN A 170 30.11 35.03 3.94
N TYR A 171 30.31 34.24 4.99
CA TYR A 171 29.21 33.61 5.71
C TYR A 171 28.33 34.65 6.42
N THR A 172 28.93 35.61 7.12
CA THR A 172 28.21 36.72 7.74
C THR A 172 27.42 37.54 6.72
N ALA A 173 28.00 37.83 5.55
CA ALA A 173 27.29 38.53 4.47
C ALA A 173 26.09 37.72 3.95
N SER A 174 26.23 36.40 3.82
CA SER A 174 25.14 35.50 3.44
C SER A 174 24.02 35.53 4.48
N ARG A 175 24.35 35.39 5.77
CA ARG A 175 23.36 35.45 6.86
C ARG A 175 22.65 36.80 6.93
N LEU A 176 23.39 37.91 6.81
CA LEU A 176 22.80 39.24 6.74
C LEU A 176 21.86 39.41 5.53
N SER A 177 22.13 38.77 4.39
CA SER A 177 21.21 38.75 3.26
C SER A 177 19.92 38.01 3.62
N HIS A 178 20.03 36.81 4.21
CA HIS A 178 18.85 36.07 4.67
C HIS A 178 18.02 36.85 5.70
N LEU A 179 18.67 37.54 6.63
CA LEU A 179 18.00 38.38 7.64
C LEU A 179 17.34 39.63 7.05
N ILE A 180 17.80 40.11 5.90
CA ILE A 180 17.13 41.16 5.13
C ILE A 180 15.89 40.59 4.42
N ASP A 181 16.04 39.43 3.78
CA ASP A 181 14.96 38.78 3.02
C ASP A 181 13.81 38.35 3.95
N SER A 182 14.12 37.93 5.19
CA SER A 182 13.13 37.62 6.23
C SER A 182 12.56 38.85 6.96
N GLY A 183 13.10 40.04 6.68
CA GLY A 183 12.56 41.31 7.21
C GLY A 183 12.99 41.67 8.64
N PHE A 184 14.00 41.02 9.21
CA PHE A 184 14.54 41.41 10.54
C PHE A 184 15.55 42.57 10.46
N VAL A 185 16.30 42.65 9.35
CA VAL A 185 17.42 43.60 9.19
C VAL A 185 17.20 44.51 7.99
N LYS A 186 17.55 45.79 8.13
CA LYS A 186 17.58 46.76 7.04
C LYS A 186 19.01 47.10 6.64
N ARG A 187 19.24 47.15 5.33
CA ARG A 187 20.49 47.63 4.72
C ARG A 187 20.42 49.13 4.46
N THR A 188 21.43 49.88 4.91
CA THR A 188 21.60 51.31 4.60
C THR A 188 22.97 51.57 3.98
N LYS A 189 22.99 52.25 2.83
CA LYS A 189 24.23 52.60 2.12
C LYS A 189 24.65 54.03 2.46
N ARG A 190 25.91 54.22 2.84
CA ARG A 190 26.54 55.54 3.07
C ARG A 190 27.84 55.59 2.26
N GLY A 191 27.80 56.22 1.09
CA GLY A 191 28.92 56.25 0.15
C GLY A 191 29.29 54.83 -0.34
N ARG A 192 30.55 54.43 -0.14
CA ARG A 192 31.06 53.08 -0.46
C ARG A 192 30.79 52.06 0.64
N SER A 193 30.26 52.48 1.78
CA SER A 193 30.05 51.62 2.95
C SER A 193 28.59 51.21 3.11
N VAL A 194 28.39 49.97 3.57
CA VAL A 194 27.08 49.38 3.82
C VAL A 194 26.95 49.07 5.31
N TYR A 195 25.86 49.52 5.90
CA TYR A 195 25.53 49.35 7.31
C TYR A 195 24.21 48.59 7.44
N TYR A 196 24.13 47.78 8.49
CA TYR A 196 22.98 46.96 8.84
C TYR A 196 22.43 47.44 10.18
N SER A 197 21.10 47.37 10.34
CA SER A 197 20.41 47.72 11.58
C SER A 197 19.10 46.94 11.67
N LEU A 198 18.61 46.68 12.88
CA LEU A 198 17.29 46.08 13.06
C LEU A 198 16.19 46.97 12.46
N ILE A 199 15.13 46.33 11.96
CA ILE A 199 13.89 47.03 11.63
C ILE A 199 13.16 47.27 12.95
N THR A 200 13.16 48.52 13.41
CA THR A 200 12.32 48.95 14.52
C THR A 200 10.88 49.00 14.02
N SER A 201 10.01 48.17 14.59
CA SER A 201 8.56 48.28 14.44
C SER A 201 8.06 49.61 15.01
#